data_AF-A0A2N1Q7H1-F1
#
_entry.id   AF-A0A2N1Q7H1-F1
#
_cell.length_a   1.000
_cell.length_b   1.000
_cell.length_c   1.000
_cell.angle_alpha   90.00
_cell.angle_beta   90.00
_cell.angle_gamma   90.00
#
_symmetry.space_group_name_H-M   'P 1'
#
loop_
_entity.id
_entity.type
_entity.pdbx_description
1 polymer ?
#
loop_
_entity_poly.entity_id
_entity_poly.type
_entity_poly.pdbx_seq_one_letter_code
_entity_poly.pdbx_strand_id
1 'polypeptide(L)' 'YGIGVERTFPVNSPSIDHIDVARRGKVRRAKLNYIRTLSAKAARIKEKR' A
#
# COMPACT_ATOMS: atom_id res chain seq x y z
N TYR A 1 8.97 8.10 15.77
CA TYR A 1 8.95 7.58 14.38
C TYR A 1 7.51 7.38 13.90
N GLY A 2 6.74 8.46 13.70
CA GLY A 2 5.30 8.40 13.39
C GLY A 2 4.91 9.14 12.11
N ILE A 3 5.85 9.32 11.18
CA ILE A 3 5.63 10.03 9.91
C ILE A 3 5.27 9.00 8.84
N GLY A 4 4.18 9.25 8.11
CA GLY A 4 3.79 8.42 6.96
C GLY A 4 4.78 8.58 5.81
N VAL A 5 5.29 7.47 5.28
CA VAL A 5 6.25 7.46 4.16
C VAL A 5 5.62 6.74 2.97
N GLU A 6 5.74 7.34 1.79
CA GLU A 6 5.38 6.71 0.52
C GLU A 6 6.64 6.41 -0.28
N ARG A 7 6.67 5.25 -0.96
CA ARG A 7 7.77 4.84 -1.84
C ARG A 7 7.21 4.29 -3.13
N THR A 8 7.81 4.68 -4.26
CA THR A 8 7.52 4.14 -5.58
C THR A 8 8.74 3.37 -6.04
N PHE A 9 8.55 2.11 -6.41
CA PHE A 9 9.61 1.21 -6.83
C PHE A 9 9.41 0.85 -8.32
N PRO A 10 10.46 0.93 -9.16
CA PRO A 10 10.40 0.37 -10.50
C PRO A 10 10.36 -1.15 -10.42
N VAL A 11 9.46 -1.80 -11.17
CA VAL A 11 9.22 -3.26 -11.10
C VAL A 11 10.47 -4.06 -11.50
N ASN A 12 11.24 -3.58 -12.46
CA ASN A 12 12.42 -4.27 -13.00
C ASN A 12 13.74 -3.64 -12.51
N SER A 13 13.74 -3.04 -11.32
CA SER A 13 14.96 -2.43 -10.77
C SER A 13 15.92 -3.51 -10.25
N PRO A 14 17.23 -3.46 -10.58
CA PRO A 14 18.22 -4.40 -10.05
C PRO A 14 18.48 -4.25 -8.55
N SER A 15 17.99 -3.16 -7.92
CA SER A 15 18.08 -2.96 -6.47
C SER A 15 17.04 -3.74 -5.67
N ILE A 16 16.10 -4.43 -6.34
CA ILE A 16 15.01 -5.17 -5.70
C ILE A 16 15.20 -6.66 -6.02
N ASP A 17 15.32 -7.47 -4.99
CA ASP A 17 15.53 -8.92 -5.12
C ASP A 17 14.21 -9.65 -5.47
N HIS A 18 13.18 -9.51 -4.63
CA HIS A 18 11.88 -10.13 -4.83
C HIS A 18 10.74 -9.28 -4.25
N ILE A 19 9.51 -9.47 -4.78
CA ILE A 19 8.29 -8.80 -4.31
C ILE A 19 7.28 -9.86 -3.89
N ASP A 20 7.09 -10.03 -2.60
CA ASP A 20 6.11 -10.96 -2.04
C ASP A 20 4.80 -10.28 -1.65
N VAL A 21 3.67 -10.91 -2.00
CA VAL A 21 2.34 -10.42 -1.63
C VAL A 21 1.99 -10.90 -0.22
N ALA A 22 2.24 -10.05 0.78
CA ALA A 22 1.92 -10.37 2.18
C ALA A 22 0.40 -10.53 2.46
N ARG A 23 -0.44 -9.69 1.85
CA ARG A 23 -1.91 -9.74 2.02
C ARG A 23 -2.63 -9.12 0.82
N ARG A 24 -3.78 -9.69 0.44
CA ARG A 24 -4.67 -9.11 -0.59
C ARG A 24 -5.83 -8.35 0.04
N GLY A 25 -5.87 -7.02 -0.12
CA GLY A 25 -6.97 -6.17 0.35
C GLY A 25 -8.07 -6.00 -0.70
N LYS A 26 -9.33 -5.83 -0.27
CA LYS A 26 -10.45 -5.46 -1.16
C LYS A 26 -10.55 -3.94 -1.25
N VAL A 27 -10.24 -3.39 -2.42
CA VAL A 27 -10.36 -1.95 -2.72
C VAL A 27 -11.30 -1.72 -3.90
N ARG A 28 -11.87 -0.51 -3.98
CA ARG A 28 -12.78 -0.11 -5.07
C ARG A 28 -12.09 0.69 -6.17
N ARG A 29 -11.03 1.42 -5.83
CA ARG A 29 -10.30 2.31 -6.75
C ARG A 29 -8.90 1.76 -7.01
N ALA A 30 -8.41 1.89 -8.24
CA ALA A 30 -7.03 1.51 -8.60
C ALA A 30 -5.99 2.45 -7.98
N LYS A 31 -6.30 3.76 -7.92
CA LYS A 31 -5.46 4.76 -7.25
C LYS A 31 -5.94 4.97 -5.80
N LEU A 32 -5.05 4.78 -4.83
CA LEU A 32 -5.36 4.82 -3.40
C LEU A 32 -4.96 6.14 -2.72
N ASN A 33 -4.87 7.24 -3.48
CA ASN A 33 -4.45 8.55 -2.97
C ASN A 33 -5.31 9.07 -1.80
N TYR A 34 -6.57 8.61 -1.71
CA TYR A 34 -7.48 8.99 -0.64
C TYR A 34 -7.02 8.49 0.74
N ILE A 35 -6.12 7.49 0.80
CA ILE A 35 -5.59 6.98 2.07
C ILE A 35 -4.76 8.04 2.79
N ARG A 36 -4.15 8.98 2.06
CA ARG A 36 -3.33 10.07 2.60
C ARG A 36 -4.08 10.95 3.59
N THR A 37 -5.39 11.12 3.41
CA THR A 37 -6.23 11.99 4.24
C THR A 37 -7.01 11.23 5.31
N LEU A 38 -6.97 9.89 5.30
CA LEU A 38 -7.71 9.07 6.25
C LEU A 38 -6.97 8.95 7.58
N SER A 39 -7.72 9.00 8.68
CA SER A 39 -7.20 8.73 10.01
C SER A 39 -6.93 7.23 10.21
N ALA A 40 -6.01 6.90 11.11
CA ALA A 40 -5.40 5.56 11.27
C ALA A 40 -6.38 4.37 11.15
N LYS A 41 -7.51 4.39 11.87
CA LYS A 41 -8.48 3.28 11.87
C LYS A 41 -9.23 3.18 10.52
N ALA A 42 -9.49 4.31 9.86
CA ALA A 42 -10.20 4.38 8.58
C ALA A 42 -9.31 3.98 7.39
N ALA A 43 -7.99 4.15 7.50
CA ALA A 43 -7.03 3.73 6.48
C ALA A 43 -6.87 2.19 6.38
N ARG A 44 -7.36 1.41 7.36
CA ARG A 44 -7.23 -0.05 7.37
C ARG A 44 -8.13 -0.69 6.30
N ILE A 45 -7.50 -1.32 5.32
CA ILE A 45 -8.21 -2.03 4.24
C ILE A 45 -8.57 -3.45 4.70
N LYS A 46 -9.82 -3.85 4.46
CA LYS A 46 -10.28 -5.22 4.73
C LYS A 46 -9.66 -6.22 3.76
N GLU A 47 -9.32 -7.39 4.27
CA GLU A 47 -8.79 -8.48 3.46
C GLU A 47 -9.85 -9.03 2.50
N LYS A 48 -9.42 -9.39 1.29
CA LYS A 48 -10.27 -10.04 0.30
C LYS A 48 -10.22 -11.55 0.57
N ARG A 49 -11.15 -12.02 1.40
CA ARG A 49 -11.45 -13.44 1.56
C ARG A 49 -12.34 -13.92 0.41
#